data_AF-A0A3B8Q4Y7-F1
#
_entry.id   AF-A0A3B8Q4Y7-F1
#
_cell.length_a   1.000
_cell.length_b   1.000
_cell.length_c   1.000
_cell.angle_alpha   90.00
_cell.angle_beta   90.00
_cell.angle_gamma   90.00
#
_symmetry.space_group_name_H-M   'P 1'
#
loop_
_entity.id
_entity.type
_entity.pdbx_description
1 polymer ?
#
loop_
_entity_poly.entity_id
_entity_poly.type
_entity_poly.pdbx_seq_one_letter_code
_entity_poly.pdbx_strand_id
1 'polypeptide(L)'
;MILGGTGARSGPLDAPITTNGIAAEFDFNGDGHNEFDYSYAASRFDDPTQEYYRVDLGLRSYGGGKHLKASATRVPFQKDEAISVNSPEFLTEGGSNWIGLGAYDAARFAEGLPWRFVDITKGLPGIFWRNRTEVIIGFRFSVDDGAHFGWFRYVRPDTNFTTAFELAAYDWNPLPGEPIGAGLPPVIPLIPEMAEDGLRLSWPAAIASWILEFTDELGPEAYWQAIPEASGTEILLPPPEVTRFYRMRKP
;
A
#
# COMPACT_ATOMS: atom_id res chain seq x y z
N MET A 1 19.84 -4.27 7.36
CA MET A 1 19.52 -4.46 5.92
C MET A 1 18.41 -3.48 5.62
N ILE A 2 18.64 -2.49 4.77
CA ILE A 2 17.60 -1.51 4.41
C ILE A 2 16.72 -2.19 3.38
N LEU A 3 15.48 -2.50 3.76
CA LEU A 3 14.44 -2.98 2.83
C LEU A 3 14.02 -1.79 1.96
N GLY A 4 14.87 -1.47 0.98
CA GLY A 4 14.60 -0.48 -0.04
C GLY A 4 13.71 -1.10 -1.09
N GLY A 5 12.39 -0.93 -0.95
CA GLY A 5 11.46 -1.28 -2.02
C GLY A 5 11.92 -0.60 -3.31
N THR A 6 12.11 -1.38 -4.37
CA THR A 6 12.41 -0.86 -5.69
C THR A 6 11.32 0.14 -6.08
N GLY A 7 11.71 1.41 -6.21
CA GLY A 7 10.78 2.52 -6.41
C GLY A 7 9.80 2.23 -7.55
N ALA A 8 8.50 2.46 -7.28
CA ALA A 8 7.44 2.33 -8.25
C ALA A 8 7.80 3.13 -9.52
N ARG A 9 7.84 2.45 -10.67
CA ARG A 9 7.91 3.12 -11.97
C ARG A 9 6.51 3.60 -12.34
N SER A 10 6.05 4.67 -11.69
CA SER A 10 4.76 5.27 -12.04
C SER A 10 4.88 6.07 -13.34
N GLY A 11 4.20 5.59 -14.38
CA GLY A 11 3.76 6.39 -15.51
C GLY A 11 2.23 6.38 -15.54
N PRO A 12 1.58 7.41 -16.08
CA PRO A 12 0.12 7.43 -16.20
C PRO A 12 -0.35 6.24 -17.05
N LEU A 13 -1.28 5.46 -16.51
CA LEU A 13 -1.90 4.32 -17.19
C LEU A 13 -3.05 4.83 -18.08
N ASP A 14 -2.69 5.62 -19.09
CA ASP A 14 -3.65 6.26 -19.98
C ASP A 14 -4.25 5.26 -20.97
N ALA A 15 -5.57 5.34 -21.16
CA ALA A 15 -6.26 4.58 -22.18
C ALA A 15 -5.97 5.16 -23.58
N PRO A 16 -5.86 4.31 -24.63
CA PRO A 16 -6.02 2.87 -24.61
C PRO A 16 -4.74 2.15 -24.13
N ILE A 17 -4.90 1.20 -23.21
CA ILE A 17 -3.83 0.29 -22.85
C ILE A 17 -3.81 -0.85 -23.87
N THR A 18 -2.71 -0.99 -24.60
CA THR A 18 -2.53 -2.01 -25.67
C THR A 18 -1.34 -2.93 -25.41
N THR A 19 -0.69 -2.77 -24.25
CA THR A 19 0.46 -3.56 -23.81
C THR A 19 0.20 -4.15 -22.42
N ASN A 20 1.08 -5.05 -22.02
CA ASN A 20 1.13 -5.57 -20.66
C ASN A 20 2.29 -4.91 -19.91
N GLY A 21 2.14 -4.72 -18.61
CA GLY A 21 3.22 -4.20 -17.78
C GLY A 21 2.92 -4.22 -16.30
N ILE A 22 3.93 -3.82 -15.53
CA ILE A 22 3.85 -3.66 -14.08
C ILE A 22 4.07 -2.18 -13.77
N ALA A 23 3.11 -1.58 -13.06
CA ALA A 23 3.14 -0.18 -12.65
C ALA A 23 3.81 0.01 -11.29
N ALA A 24 3.70 -0.97 -10.39
CA ALA A 24 4.41 -0.99 -9.11
C ALA A 24 4.71 -2.42 -8.67
N GLU A 25 5.87 -2.61 -8.04
CA GLU A 25 6.35 -3.89 -7.49
C GLU A 25 6.70 -3.68 -6.02
N PHE A 26 6.39 -4.66 -5.18
CA PHE A 26 6.67 -4.59 -3.75
C PHE A 26 7.30 -5.91 -3.28
N ASP A 27 8.59 -5.83 -3.01
CA ASP A 27 9.37 -6.82 -2.26
C ASP A 27 9.58 -6.25 -0.85
N PHE A 28 8.76 -6.73 0.08
CA PHE A 28 8.77 -6.27 1.47
C PHE A 28 9.76 -7.04 2.34
N ASN A 29 10.14 -8.25 1.95
CA ASN A 29 11.04 -9.10 2.74
C ASN A 29 12.52 -9.00 2.28
N GLY A 30 12.76 -8.38 1.12
CA GLY A 30 14.07 -8.12 0.54
C GLY A 30 14.73 -9.37 -0.07
N ASP A 31 13.96 -10.42 -0.37
CA ASP A 31 14.47 -11.69 -0.91
C ASP A 31 14.62 -11.67 -2.45
N GLY A 32 14.22 -10.59 -3.11
CA GLY A 32 14.26 -10.44 -4.57
C GLY A 32 13.01 -10.98 -5.28
N HIS A 33 11.99 -11.43 -4.53
CA HIS A 33 10.69 -11.83 -5.03
C HIS A 33 9.62 -10.86 -4.53
N ASN A 34 8.81 -10.36 -5.45
CA ASN A 34 7.73 -9.45 -5.09
C ASN A 34 6.62 -10.19 -4.34
N GLU A 35 6.22 -9.72 -3.15
CA GLU A 35 4.97 -10.14 -2.52
C GLU A 35 3.75 -9.61 -3.27
N PHE A 36 3.87 -8.43 -3.90
CA PHE A 36 2.77 -7.78 -4.62
C PHE A 36 3.26 -7.11 -5.89
N ASP A 37 2.39 -7.09 -6.90
CA ASP A 37 2.51 -6.16 -8.02
C ASP A 37 1.18 -5.51 -8.35
N TYR A 38 1.23 -4.25 -8.76
CA TYR A 38 0.13 -3.59 -9.45
C TYR A 38 0.42 -3.62 -10.94
N SER A 39 -0.35 -4.40 -11.69
CA SER A 39 -0.12 -4.66 -13.11
C SER A 39 -1.33 -4.35 -13.97
N TYR A 40 -1.05 -4.12 -15.26
CA TYR A 40 -2.03 -3.97 -16.31
C TYR A 40 -1.75 -4.98 -17.42
N ALA A 41 -2.80 -5.53 -18.00
CA ALA A 41 -2.71 -6.45 -19.12
C ALA A 41 -3.72 -6.05 -20.20
N ALA A 42 -3.27 -6.00 -21.45
CA ALA A 42 -4.10 -5.85 -22.64
C ALA A 42 -4.00 -7.12 -23.48
N SER A 43 -5.00 -7.99 -23.38
CA SER A 43 -5.12 -9.19 -24.20
C SER A 43 -5.73 -8.83 -25.55
N ARG A 44 -4.94 -8.92 -26.62
CA ARG A 44 -5.44 -8.75 -27.99
C ARG A 44 -6.29 -9.95 -28.38
N PHE A 45 -7.46 -9.71 -28.96
CA PHE A 45 -8.25 -10.75 -29.61
C PHE A 45 -8.18 -10.58 -31.12
N ASP A 46 -8.13 -11.72 -31.82
CA ASP A 46 -8.13 -11.75 -33.28
C ASP A 46 -9.54 -11.43 -33.79
N ASP A 47 -9.72 -10.21 -34.27
CA ASP A 47 -10.90 -9.77 -35.00
C ASP A 47 -10.44 -9.21 -36.36
N PRO A 48 -10.84 -9.81 -37.49
CA PRO A 48 -10.39 -9.36 -38.81
C PRO A 48 -10.95 -7.98 -39.19
N THR A 49 -11.93 -7.45 -38.43
CA THR A 49 -12.63 -6.20 -38.74
C THR A 49 -12.21 -5.03 -37.85
N GLN A 50 -11.47 -5.28 -36.77
CA GLN A 50 -11.06 -4.27 -35.81
C GLN A 50 -9.86 -4.72 -34.96
N GLU A 51 -9.07 -3.76 -34.50
CA GLU A 51 -8.20 -3.99 -33.35
C GLU A 51 -9.07 -4.08 -32.10
N TYR A 52 -8.90 -5.13 -31.31
CA TYR A 52 -9.67 -5.36 -30.09
C TYR A 52 -8.76 -5.85 -28.97
N TYR A 53 -8.86 -5.20 -27.82
CA TYR A 53 -8.13 -5.53 -26.60
C TYR A 53 -9.09 -5.65 -25.43
N ARG A 54 -8.90 -6.68 -24.59
CA ARG A 54 -9.42 -6.68 -23.23
C ARG A 54 -8.35 -6.18 -22.28
N VAL A 55 -8.66 -5.13 -21.55
CA VAL A 55 -7.79 -4.53 -20.57
C VAL A 55 -8.23 -4.94 -19.18
N ASP A 56 -7.29 -5.45 -18.39
CA ASP A 56 -7.44 -5.78 -16.98
C ASP A 56 -6.38 -5.03 -16.16
N LEU A 57 -6.82 -4.38 -15.08
CA LEU A 57 -5.95 -3.71 -14.12
C LEU A 57 -6.16 -4.35 -12.76
N GLY A 58 -5.08 -4.68 -12.05
CA GLY A 58 -5.24 -5.32 -10.76
C GLY A 58 -3.99 -5.40 -9.92
N LEU A 59 -4.23 -5.62 -8.63
CA LEU A 59 -3.21 -5.89 -7.64
C LEU A 59 -3.11 -7.41 -7.45
N ARG A 60 -1.94 -7.97 -7.75
CA ARG A 60 -1.61 -9.38 -7.55
C ARG A 60 -0.82 -9.53 -6.27
N SER A 61 -0.94 -10.70 -5.64
CA SER A 61 -0.05 -11.11 -4.56
C SER A 61 0.54 -12.49 -4.82
N TYR A 62 1.75 -12.69 -4.31
CA TYR A 62 2.58 -13.87 -4.51
C TYR A 62 3.11 -14.36 -3.17
N GLY A 63 3.55 -15.61 -3.11
CA GLY A 63 4.19 -16.19 -1.92
C GLY A 63 3.38 -15.96 -0.64
N GLY A 64 4.04 -15.33 0.34
CA GLY A 64 3.46 -14.95 1.64
C GLY A 64 2.49 -13.78 1.59
N GLY A 65 2.43 -13.03 0.49
CA GLY A 65 1.51 -11.92 0.27
C GLY A 65 0.05 -12.37 0.19
N LYS A 66 -0.83 -11.66 0.89
CA LYS A 66 -2.30 -11.87 0.93
C LYS A 66 -3.01 -10.53 0.93
N HIS A 67 -4.01 -10.37 0.07
CA HIS A 67 -4.94 -9.26 0.20
C HIS A 67 -5.92 -9.54 1.33
N LEU A 68 -6.31 -8.50 2.05
CA LEU A 68 -7.23 -8.62 3.18
C LEU A 68 -8.57 -7.96 2.85
N LYS A 69 -9.62 -8.50 3.45
CA LYS A 69 -10.95 -7.91 3.42
C LYS A 69 -11.19 -7.08 4.68
N ALA A 70 -11.79 -5.91 4.50
CA ALA A 70 -12.34 -5.10 5.60
C ALA A 70 -13.51 -5.81 6.29
N SER A 71 -14.37 -6.49 5.52
CA SER A 71 -15.48 -7.30 6.04
C SER A 71 -15.71 -8.56 5.20
N ALA A 72 -16.63 -9.44 5.61
CA ALA A 72 -16.97 -10.63 4.82
C ALA A 72 -17.34 -10.31 3.35
N THR A 73 -17.90 -9.12 3.09
CA THR A 73 -18.44 -8.70 1.80
C THR A 73 -17.69 -7.55 1.13
N ARG A 74 -16.71 -6.93 1.80
CA ARG A 74 -15.99 -5.75 1.29
C ARG A 74 -14.48 -5.89 1.43
N VAL A 75 -13.76 -5.61 0.36
CA VAL A 75 -12.29 -5.57 0.37
C VAL A 75 -11.74 -4.23 0.88
N PRO A 76 -12.16 -3.05 0.36
CA PRO A 76 -11.54 -1.80 0.76
C PRO A 76 -11.80 -1.45 2.21
N PHE A 77 -10.77 -0.90 2.84
CA PHE A 77 -10.83 -0.33 4.18
C PHE A 77 -11.22 1.15 4.10
N GLN A 78 -11.95 1.62 5.09
CA GLN A 78 -12.12 3.04 5.35
C GLN A 78 -10.84 3.60 5.99
N LYS A 79 -10.60 4.89 5.84
CA LYS A 79 -9.49 5.55 6.52
C LYS A 79 -9.59 5.28 8.04
N ASP A 80 -8.45 4.98 8.64
CA ASP A 80 -8.25 4.62 10.06
C ASP A 80 -8.84 3.25 10.48
N GLU A 81 -9.52 2.52 9.59
CA GLU A 81 -10.00 1.17 9.87
C GLU A 81 -8.82 0.22 10.10
N ALA A 82 -8.88 -0.60 11.15
CA ALA A 82 -7.77 -1.47 11.54
C ALA A 82 -7.59 -2.62 10.54
N ILE A 83 -6.37 -2.74 10.01
CA ILE A 83 -5.90 -3.88 9.23
C ILE A 83 -5.05 -4.73 10.15
N SER A 84 -5.49 -5.96 10.41
CA SER A 84 -4.92 -6.79 11.48
C SER A 84 -5.10 -8.27 11.20
N VAL A 85 -4.65 -9.12 12.13
CA VAL A 85 -4.90 -10.57 12.13
C VAL A 85 -6.39 -10.93 12.09
N ASN A 86 -7.27 -10.03 12.52
CA ASN A 86 -8.72 -10.25 12.48
C ASN A 86 -9.34 -9.95 11.11
N SER A 87 -8.58 -9.37 10.18
CA SER A 87 -9.04 -9.09 8.81
C SER A 87 -8.96 -10.39 7.98
N PRO A 88 -10.08 -10.91 7.46
CA PRO A 88 -10.05 -12.16 6.70
C PRO A 88 -9.36 -12.00 5.34
N GLU A 89 -8.71 -13.05 4.85
CA GLU A 89 -8.06 -13.04 3.55
C GLU A 89 -9.07 -12.96 2.39
N PHE A 90 -8.68 -12.31 1.30
CA PHE A 90 -9.40 -12.33 0.04
C PHE A 90 -8.87 -13.46 -0.84
N LEU A 91 -9.72 -14.45 -1.14
CA LEU A 91 -9.42 -15.57 -2.01
C LEU A 91 -10.44 -15.62 -3.16
N THR A 92 -9.96 -15.72 -4.40
CA THR A 92 -10.83 -15.99 -5.56
C THR A 92 -11.10 -17.49 -5.68
N GLU A 93 -12.14 -17.90 -6.41
CA GLU A 93 -12.51 -19.31 -6.61
C GLU A 93 -11.36 -20.17 -7.18
N GLY A 94 -10.44 -19.57 -7.93
CA GLY A 94 -9.26 -20.24 -8.47
C GLY A 94 -8.05 -20.27 -7.53
N GLY A 95 -8.19 -19.84 -6.26
CA GLY A 95 -7.06 -19.66 -5.33
C GLY A 95 -6.07 -18.57 -5.74
N SER A 96 -6.38 -17.85 -6.82
CA SER A 96 -5.58 -16.75 -7.32
C SER A 96 -5.76 -15.52 -6.45
N ASN A 97 -4.66 -14.84 -6.19
CA ASN A 97 -4.55 -13.78 -5.19
C ASN A 97 -4.56 -12.42 -5.90
N TRP A 98 -5.67 -12.13 -6.62
CA TRP A 98 -5.81 -10.96 -7.49
C TRP A 98 -7.01 -10.10 -7.08
N ILE A 99 -6.83 -8.79 -6.94
CA ILE A 99 -7.92 -7.81 -6.86
C ILE A 99 -7.98 -7.00 -8.16
N GLY A 100 -9.10 -7.09 -8.88
CA GLY A 100 -9.37 -6.23 -10.03
C GLY A 100 -9.65 -4.80 -9.57
N LEU A 101 -8.99 -3.82 -10.19
CA LEU A 101 -9.20 -2.39 -9.94
C LEU A 101 -9.75 -1.66 -11.17
N GLY A 102 -9.88 -2.36 -12.30
CA GLY A 102 -10.51 -1.88 -13.51
C GLY A 102 -10.47 -2.95 -14.57
N ALA A 103 -11.46 -2.97 -15.45
CA ALA A 103 -11.39 -3.73 -16.68
C ALA A 103 -12.28 -3.08 -17.74
N TYR A 104 -11.88 -3.16 -19.00
CA TYR A 104 -12.67 -2.66 -20.13
C TYR A 104 -12.24 -3.33 -21.42
N ASP A 105 -13.13 -3.37 -22.40
CA ASP A 105 -12.73 -3.68 -23.78
C ASP A 105 -12.44 -2.37 -24.52
N ALA A 106 -11.40 -2.36 -25.34
CA ALA A 106 -11.04 -1.27 -26.22
C ALA A 106 -10.99 -1.77 -27.66
N ALA A 107 -11.69 -1.09 -28.57
CA ALA A 107 -11.76 -1.47 -29.97
C ALA A 107 -11.58 -0.27 -30.92
N ARG A 108 -10.97 -0.53 -32.09
CA ARG A 108 -10.83 0.44 -33.17
C ARG A 108 -10.89 -0.26 -34.53
N PHE A 109 -11.75 0.21 -35.44
CA PHE A 109 -11.98 -0.41 -36.75
C PHE A 109 -10.80 -0.30 -37.72
N ALA A 110 -10.06 0.82 -37.68
CA ALA A 110 -8.92 1.06 -38.54
C ALA A 110 -7.92 2.00 -37.86
N GLU A 111 -6.65 1.89 -38.22
CA GLU A 111 -5.61 2.78 -37.74
C GLU A 111 -5.99 4.25 -37.97
N GLY A 112 -5.76 5.10 -36.96
CA GLY A 112 -6.09 6.52 -37.00
C GLY A 112 -7.54 6.87 -36.65
N LEU A 113 -8.45 5.90 -36.52
CA LEU A 113 -9.80 6.15 -36.01
C LEU A 113 -9.83 6.27 -34.47
N PRO A 114 -10.85 6.90 -33.88
CA PRO A 114 -11.02 6.94 -32.43
C PRO A 114 -11.26 5.56 -31.82
N TRP A 115 -10.75 5.35 -30.61
CA TRP A 115 -11.04 4.17 -29.81
C TRP A 115 -12.47 4.19 -29.25
N ARG A 116 -13.06 3.01 -29.17
CA ARG A 116 -14.34 2.76 -28.49
C ARG A 116 -14.09 1.89 -27.27
N PHE A 117 -14.71 2.26 -26.16
CA PHE A 117 -14.52 1.59 -24.88
C PHE A 117 -15.84 0.98 -24.40
N VAL A 118 -15.78 -0.24 -23.89
CA VAL A 118 -16.92 -0.94 -23.31
C VAL A 118 -16.58 -1.35 -21.89
N ASP A 119 -17.45 -0.96 -20.96
CA ASP A 119 -17.34 -1.35 -19.57
C ASP A 119 -17.84 -2.80 -19.38
N ILE A 120 -16.91 -3.75 -19.43
CA ILE A 120 -17.18 -5.17 -19.21
C ILE A 120 -17.41 -5.53 -17.75
N THR A 121 -17.13 -4.60 -16.83
CA THR A 121 -17.39 -4.79 -15.41
C THR A 121 -18.85 -4.49 -15.09
N LYS A 122 -19.62 -3.89 -16.00
CA LYS A 122 -20.99 -3.50 -15.69
C LYS A 122 -21.88 -4.68 -15.30
N GLY A 123 -22.25 -4.71 -14.01
CA GLY A 123 -23.16 -5.70 -13.45
C GLY A 123 -22.48 -6.89 -12.77
N LEU A 124 -21.15 -6.97 -12.73
CA LEU A 124 -20.49 -8.01 -11.94
C LEU A 124 -20.65 -7.72 -10.44
N PRO A 125 -20.90 -8.75 -9.61
CA PRO A 125 -20.92 -8.58 -8.17
C PRO A 125 -19.52 -8.18 -7.66
N GLY A 126 -19.46 -7.40 -6.58
CA GLY A 126 -18.20 -7.13 -5.88
C GLY A 126 -17.30 -6.06 -6.51
N ILE A 127 -17.78 -5.25 -7.46
CA ILE A 127 -17.00 -4.15 -8.07
C ILE A 127 -17.07 -2.90 -7.19
N PHE A 128 -16.45 -2.98 -6.02
CA PHE A 128 -16.47 -1.90 -5.03
C PHE A 128 -15.71 -0.65 -5.47
N TRP A 129 -14.86 -0.73 -6.49
CA TRP A 129 -13.98 0.35 -6.96
C TRP A 129 -14.63 1.28 -8.01
N ARG A 130 -15.65 0.82 -8.74
CA ARG A 130 -16.18 1.54 -9.93
C ARG A 130 -16.64 2.96 -9.66
N ASN A 131 -17.29 3.18 -8.52
CA ASN A 131 -17.82 4.49 -8.15
C ASN A 131 -16.91 5.23 -7.16
N ARG A 132 -15.62 4.87 -7.10
CA ARG A 132 -14.65 5.46 -6.20
C ARG A 132 -13.53 6.12 -6.97
N THR A 133 -13.05 7.24 -6.44
CA THR A 133 -11.81 7.89 -6.84
C THR A 133 -10.64 7.54 -5.92
N GLU A 134 -10.93 6.88 -4.79
CA GLU A 134 -9.94 6.43 -3.82
C GLU A 134 -10.32 5.06 -3.25
N VAL A 135 -9.34 4.17 -3.15
CA VAL A 135 -9.48 2.88 -2.45
C VAL A 135 -8.24 2.59 -1.61
N ILE A 136 -8.45 2.06 -0.41
CA ILE A 136 -7.38 1.56 0.46
C ILE A 136 -7.53 0.04 0.56
N ILE A 137 -6.51 -0.69 0.16
CA ILE A 137 -6.48 -2.15 0.15
C ILE A 137 -5.52 -2.60 1.25
N GLY A 138 -6.04 -3.30 2.25
CA GLY A 138 -5.23 -3.91 3.28
C GLY A 138 -4.54 -5.17 2.77
N PHE A 139 -3.34 -5.43 3.27
CA PHE A 139 -2.57 -6.61 2.92
C PHE A 139 -1.86 -7.19 4.14
N ARG A 140 -1.48 -8.46 4.02
CA ARG A 140 -0.56 -9.16 4.89
C ARG A 140 0.57 -9.75 4.06
N PHE A 141 1.77 -9.77 4.62
CA PHE A 141 2.88 -10.57 4.12
C PHE A 141 3.56 -11.28 5.29
N SER A 142 4.45 -12.22 4.98
CA SER A 142 5.19 -12.97 5.99
C SER A 142 6.68 -12.85 5.73
N VAL A 143 7.43 -12.60 6.80
CA VAL A 143 8.90 -12.65 6.83
C VAL A 143 9.32 -13.56 7.99
N ASP A 144 10.62 -13.71 8.22
CA ASP A 144 11.17 -14.66 9.19
C ASP A 144 10.68 -14.46 10.63
N ASP A 145 10.34 -13.23 11.03
CA ASP A 145 9.86 -12.91 12.39
C ASP A 145 8.32 -12.94 12.53
N GLY A 146 7.58 -13.14 11.43
CA GLY A 146 6.14 -13.34 11.47
C GLY A 146 5.36 -12.66 10.35
N ALA A 147 4.06 -12.49 10.59
CA ALA A 147 3.15 -11.84 9.65
C ALA A 147 3.07 -10.34 9.92
N HIS A 148 3.18 -9.52 8.89
CA HIS A 148 3.04 -8.07 8.96
C HIS A 148 1.81 -7.59 8.20
N PHE A 149 1.29 -6.44 8.60
CA PHE A 149 0.08 -5.85 8.04
C PHE A 149 0.38 -4.49 7.44
N GLY A 150 -0.22 -4.19 6.30
CA GLY A 150 -0.03 -2.95 5.58
C GLY A 150 -1.23 -2.54 4.75
N TRP A 151 -1.12 -1.41 4.07
CA TRP A 151 -2.12 -0.93 3.12
C TRP A 151 -1.48 -0.31 1.88
N PHE A 152 -2.19 -0.43 0.76
CA PHE A 152 -1.98 0.33 -0.46
C PHE A 152 -3.11 1.34 -0.65
N ARG A 153 -2.78 2.60 -0.93
CA ARG A 153 -3.74 3.65 -1.27
C ARG A 153 -3.65 3.94 -2.75
N TYR A 154 -4.76 3.73 -3.44
CA TYR A 154 -4.90 3.99 -4.86
C TYR A 154 -5.86 5.16 -5.09
N VAL A 155 -5.52 6.05 -6.01
CA VAL A 155 -6.35 7.22 -6.38
C VAL A 155 -6.53 7.33 -7.89
N ARG A 156 -7.57 8.02 -8.32
CA ARG A 156 -7.77 8.43 -9.72
C ARG A 156 -8.59 9.72 -9.79
N PRO A 157 -8.46 10.53 -10.85
CA PRO A 157 -9.09 11.85 -10.92
C PRO A 157 -10.62 11.79 -11.06
N ASP A 158 -11.17 10.71 -11.63
CA ASP A 158 -12.61 10.57 -11.86
C ASP A 158 -13.06 9.10 -11.77
N THR A 159 -14.37 8.86 -11.92
CA THR A 159 -14.96 7.52 -11.86
C THR A 159 -15.12 6.85 -13.22
N ASN A 160 -14.56 7.42 -14.29
CA ASN A 160 -14.65 6.81 -15.62
C ASN A 160 -13.97 5.43 -15.60
N PHE A 161 -14.60 4.43 -16.21
CA PHE A 161 -14.16 3.03 -16.14
C PHE A 161 -12.86 2.78 -16.93
N THR A 162 -12.49 3.70 -17.83
CA THR A 162 -11.21 3.69 -18.53
C THR A 162 -10.08 4.36 -17.75
N THR A 163 -10.40 5.15 -16.71
CA THR A 163 -9.42 5.84 -15.88
C THR A 163 -8.88 4.86 -14.85
N ALA A 164 -7.63 4.46 -15.04
CA ALA A 164 -6.90 3.59 -14.13
C ALA A 164 -6.71 4.24 -12.75
N PHE A 165 -6.54 3.40 -11.73
CA PHE A 165 -6.04 3.83 -10.45
C PHE A 165 -4.52 3.98 -10.50
N GLU A 166 -3.99 4.97 -9.80
CA GLU A 166 -2.56 5.14 -9.56
C GLU A 166 -2.26 4.85 -8.09
N LEU A 167 -1.11 4.22 -7.82
CA LEU A 167 -0.63 4.05 -6.46
C LEU A 167 -0.19 5.42 -5.90
N ALA A 168 -0.95 5.93 -4.93
CA ALA A 168 -0.64 7.22 -4.29
C ALA A 168 0.31 7.07 -3.10
N ALA A 169 0.11 6.03 -2.30
CA ALA A 169 0.89 5.77 -1.10
C ALA A 169 0.75 4.32 -0.65
N TYR A 170 1.65 3.87 0.21
CA TYR A 170 1.53 2.61 0.94
C TYR A 170 2.28 2.72 2.27
N ASP A 171 1.88 1.90 3.24
CA ASP A 171 2.62 1.76 4.50
C ASP A 171 2.35 0.38 5.12
N TRP A 172 3.17 -0.03 6.10
CA TRP A 172 3.06 -1.30 6.81
C TRP A 172 3.69 -1.23 8.21
N ASN A 173 3.18 -2.07 9.11
CA ASN A 173 3.63 -2.18 10.49
C ASN A 173 4.87 -3.08 10.61
N PRO A 174 6.04 -2.54 11.03
CA PRO A 174 7.28 -3.29 11.19
C PRO A 174 7.26 -4.29 12.35
N LEU A 175 6.26 -4.27 13.22
CA LEU A 175 6.14 -5.21 14.32
C LEU A 175 5.26 -6.39 13.87
N PRO A 176 5.76 -7.64 13.96
CA PRO A 176 4.99 -8.79 13.52
C PRO A 176 3.71 -8.94 14.37
N GLY A 177 2.59 -9.18 13.71
CA GLY A 177 1.28 -9.35 14.34
C GLY A 177 0.53 -8.05 14.64
N GLU A 178 1.23 -6.91 14.68
CA GLU A 178 0.64 -5.64 15.10
C GLU A 178 -0.22 -4.99 14.00
N PRO A 179 -1.35 -4.38 14.35
CA PRO A 179 -2.27 -3.79 13.38
C PRO A 179 -1.73 -2.47 12.80
N ILE A 180 -2.32 -2.03 11.69
CA ILE A 180 -2.12 -0.69 11.14
C ILE A 180 -3.47 -0.08 10.76
N GLY A 181 -3.65 1.21 11.03
CA GLY A 181 -4.81 1.96 10.54
C GLY A 181 -4.70 2.20 9.04
N ALA A 182 -5.75 1.88 8.29
CA ALA A 182 -5.77 2.06 6.85
C ALA A 182 -5.56 3.54 6.46
N GLY A 183 -4.53 3.82 5.65
CA GLY A 183 -4.17 5.18 5.26
C GLY A 183 -3.46 6.00 6.34
N LEU A 184 -3.04 5.36 7.43
CA LEU A 184 -2.22 5.95 8.51
C LEU A 184 -0.85 5.29 8.58
N PRO A 185 0.18 6.00 9.08
CA PRO A 185 1.43 5.37 9.46
C PRO A 185 1.24 4.35 10.59
N PRO A 186 2.15 3.38 10.74
CA PRO A 186 2.10 2.44 11.87
C PRO A 186 2.30 3.17 13.19
N VAL A 187 1.55 2.75 14.21
CA VAL A 187 1.73 3.24 15.58
C VAL A 187 2.82 2.41 16.23
N ILE A 188 3.97 3.04 16.44
CA ILE A 188 5.13 2.41 17.08
C ILE A 188 5.14 2.76 18.58
N PRO A 189 5.23 1.76 19.46
CA PRO A 189 5.38 2.02 20.89
C PRO A 189 6.76 2.61 21.17
N LEU A 190 6.76 3.81 21.74
CA LEU A 190 7.91 4.40 22.40
C LEU A 190 7.67 4.27 23.90
N ILE A 191 8.54 3.55 24.60
CA ILE A 191 8.36 3.23 26.02
C ILE A 191 9.19 4.22 26.85
N PRO A 192 8.55 5.16 27.57
CA PRO A 192 9.25 6.07 28.46
C PRO A 192 9.49 5.45 29.83
N GLU A 193 10.68 5.64 30.38
CA GLU A 193 11.05 5.29 31.75
C GLU A 193 11.82 6.46 32.38
N MET A 194 11.40 6.92 33.56
CA MET A 194 12.16 7.91 34.32
C MET A 194 13.31 7.22 35.05
N ALA A 195 14.54 7.61 34.74
CA ALA A 195 15.76 7.21 35.42
C ALA A 195 16.30 8.34 36.31
N GLU A 196 17.25 8.04 37.19
CA GLU A 196 17.90 9.06 38.04
C GLU A 196 18.55 10.19 37.22
N ASP A 197 19.12 9.82 36.07
CA ASP A 197 19.87 10.72 35.18
C ASP A 197 19.02 11.31 34.03
N GLY A 198 17.70 11.04 33.98
CA GLY A 198 16.81 11.63 32.98
C GLY A 198 15.70 10.72 32.46
N LEU A 199 15.27 10.96 31.21
CA LEU A 199 14.21 10.20 30.54
C LEU A 199 14.85 9.14 29.63
N ARG A 200 14.70 7.87 29.98
CA ARG A 200 15.02 6.77 29.08
C ARG A 200 13.84 6.55 28.13
N LEU A 201 14.13 6.53 26.83
CA LEU A 201 13.19 6.13 25.80
C LEU A 201 13.72 4.84 25.17
N SER A 202 12.84 3.85 25.01
CA SER A 202 13.17 2.59 24.34
C SER A 202 12.12 2.24 23.29
N TRP A 203 12.53 1.47 22.29
CA TRP A 203 11.66 1.04 21.19
C TRP A 203 12.03 -0.37 20.69
N PRO A 204 11.13 -1.05 19.95
CA PRO A 204 11.37 -2.41 19.50
C PRO A 204 12.57 -2.57 18.56
N ALA A 205 13.26 -3.71 18.65
CA ALA A 205 14.43 -4.02 17.83
C ALA A 205 14.15 -4.04 16.31
N ALA A 206 12.94 -4.41 15.89
CA ALA A 206 12.52 -4.43 14.49
C ALA A 206 12.62 -3.05 13.80
N ILE A 207 12.68 -1.98 14.57
CA ILE A 207 12.82 -0.60 14.08
C ILE A 207 14.08 0.08 14.60
N ALA A 208 15.12 -0.68 14.95
CA ALA A 208 16.38 -0.13 15.47
C ALA A 208 17.09 0.84 14.50
N SER A 209 16.73 0.80 13.20
CA SER A 209 17.24 1.72 12.18
C SER A 209 16.40 2.99 12.01
N TRP A 210 15.27 3.13 12.70
CA TRP A 210 14.40 4.30 12.58
C TRP A 210 14.99 5.49 13.33
N ILE A 211 14.57 6.68 12.91
CA ILE A 211 15.06 7.95 13.44
C ILE A 211 14.15 8.38 14.58
N LEU A 212 14.72 8.59 15.77
CA LEU A 212 14.02 9.26 16.86
C LEU A 212 13.99 10.76 16.59
N GLU A 213 12.80 11.34 16.62
CA GLU A 213 12.58 12.78 16.47
C GLU A 213 11.91 13.35 17.71
N PHE A 214 12.11 14.65 17.94
CA PHE A 214 11.41 15.42 18.96
C PHE A 214 10.84 16.72 18.41
N THR A 215 9.86 17.27 19.13
CA THR A 215 9.29 18.61 18.93
C THR A 215 8.92 19.21 20.29
N ASP A 216 8.94 20.53 20.41
CA ASP A 216 8.51 21.23 21.62
C ASP A 216 6.98 21.47 21.65
N GLU A 217 6.29 21.27 20.53
CA GLU A 217 4.84 21.45 20.39
C GLU A 217 4.17 20.39 19.51
N LEU A 218 2.89 20.10 19.79
CA LEU A 218 2.05 19.25 18.93
C LEU A 218 1.17 20.11 18.02
N GLY A 219 1.11 19.76 16.74
CA GLY A 219 0.27 20.43 15.76
C GLY A 219 0.61 20.03 14.32
N PRO A 220 -0.20 20.44 13.34
CA PRO A 220 0.06 20.17 11.93
C PRO A 220 1.34 20.84 11.42
N GLU A 221 1.72 21.97 12.02
CA GLU A 221 2.94 22.73 11.69
C GLU A 221 4.13 22.41 12.61
N ALA A 222 4.01 21.38 13.47
CA ALA A 222 5.07 21.02 14.40
C ALA A 222 6.36 20.66 13.64
N TYR A 223 7.45 21.32 14.01
CA TYR A 223 8.77 21.08 13.42
C TYR A 223 9.51 19.98 14.17
N TRP A 224 9.57 18.79 13.57
CA TRP A 224 10.22 17.62 14.14
C TRP A 224 11.72 17.62 13.80
N GLN A 225 12.55 17.48 14.83
CA GLN A 225 14.01 17.45 14.73
C GLN A 225 14.54 16.06 15.09
N ALA A 226 15.43 15.52 14.28
CA ALA A 226 16.11 14.27 14.60
C ALA A 226 17.01 14.43 15.84
N ILE A 227 17.14 13.37 16.63
CA ILE A 227 18.12 13.26 17.73
C ILE A 227 19.30 12.45 17.20
N PRO A 228 20.41 13.08 16.78
CA PRO A 228 21.51 12.38 16.11
C PRO A 228 22.22 11.34 17.00
N GLU A 229 22.15 11.52 18.31
CA GLU A 229 22.74 10.62 19.29
C GLU A 229 21.92 9.34 19.50
N ALA A 230 20.66 9.32 19.05
CA ALA A 230 19.80 8.14 19.17
C ALA A 230 20.25 7.06 18.19
N SER A 231 20.68 5.92 18.74
CA SER A 231 21.08 4.76 17.95
C SER A 231 20.68 3.47 18.66
N GLY A 232 20.41 2.40 17.88
CA GLY A 232 19.99 1.12 18.44
C GLY A 232 18.52 1.12 18.86
N THR A 233 18.22 0.73 20.10
CA THR A 233 16.85 0.51 20.60
C THR A 233 16.49 1.35 21.81
N GLU A 234 17.40 2.20 22.28
CA GLU A 234 17.16 3.06 23.42
C GLU A 234 18.05 4.31 23.40
N ILE A 235 17.62 5.34 24.11
CA ILE A 235 18.43 6.51 24.43
C ILE A 235 18.09 6.99 25.85
N LEU A 236 19.10 7.44 26.58
CA LEU A 236 18.92 8.20 27.81
C LEU A 236 19.03 9.69 27.47
N LEU A 237 17.92 10.40 27.58
CA LEU A 237 17.86 11.84 27.42
C LEU A 237 18.05 12.53 28.76
N PRO A 238 18.79 13.65 28.83
CA PRO A 238 18.87 14.43 30.05
C PRO A 238 17.48 14.91 30.47
N PRO A 239 17.26 15.23 31.77
CA PRO A 239 15.99 15.78 32.25
C PRO A 239 15.61 17.01 31.40
N PRO A 240 14.43 17.03 30.80
CA PRO A 240 14.10 18.10 29.87
C PRO A 240 13.82 19.41 30.64
N GLU A 241 14.40 20.52 30.20
CA GLU A 241 14.13 21.86 30.77
C GLU A 241 12.73 22.38 30.39
N VAL A 242 12.13 21.82 29.34
CA VAL A 242 10.81 22.16 28.79
C VAL A 242 10.06 20.90 28.36
N THR A 243 8.74 20.98 28.24
CA THR A 243 7.94 19.86 27.69
C THR A 243 8.39 19.53 26.27
N ARG A 244 8.61 18.24 25.98
CA ARG A 244 8.96 17.72 24.66
C ARG A 244 8.10 16.53 24.29
N PHE A 245 7.85 16.36 23.00
CA PHE A 245 7.16 15.23 22.41
C PHE A 245 8.13 14.45 21.53
N TYR A 246 8.00 13.13 21.51
CA TYR A 246 8.92 12.24 20.80
C TYR A 246 8.14 11.31 19.85
N ARG A 247 8.74 10.97 18.71
CA ARG A 247 8.21 9.96 17.78
C ARG A 247 9.33 9.22 17.06
N MET A 248 9.00 8.03 16.56
CA MET A 248 9.87 7.29 15.63
C MET A 248 9.44 7.59 14.19
N ARG A 249 10.40 7.86 13.29
CA ARG A 249 10.18 8.04 11.86
C ARG A 249 10.97 7.01 11.06
N LYS A 250 10.33 6.42 10.03
CA LYS A 250 11.04 5.62 9.01
C LYS A 250 12.15 6.46 8.36
N PRO A 251 13.36 5.91 8.12
CA PRO A 251 14.49 6.63 7.52
C PRO A 251 14.12 7.41 6.26
#